data_AF-A0A1C4UN01-F1
#
_entry.id   AF-A0A1C4UN01-F1
#
_cell.length_a   1.000
_cell.length_b   1.000
_cell.length_c   1.000
_cell.angle_alpha   90.00
_cell.angle_beta   90.00
_cell.angle_gamma   90.00
#
_symmetry.space_group_name_H-M   'P 1'
#
loop_
_entity.id
_entity.type
_entity.pdbx_description
1 polymer ?
#
loop_
_entity_poly.entity_id
_entity_poly.type
_entity_poly.pdbx_seq_one_letter_code
_entity_poly.pdbx_strand_id
1 'polypeptide(L)'
;MQESVRSADRHHVDSSLSVAVATRVTSVIPVFFGRLAGVAYSDTFDINQGIESKWRELGGAPPSGDLEQQVVANLPRFRDRALGSGVAGAAVVAAAIDVVTALLAPLEEGRDRLPQVSAGALRVALGMDGISPPPTGATSWLAFELRGQAELVDLVGPRGEGVSQDLLFEVRNESGAQSMTYRNAMKALLRP
;
A
#
# COMPACT_ATOMS: atom_id res chain seq x y z
N MET A 1 19.74 -23.58 -14.70
CA MET A 1 18.87 -24.00 -13.57
C MET A 1 19.03 -23.09 -12.36
N GLN A 2 20.24 -22.81 -11.87
CA GLN A 2 20.47 -21.92 -10.70
C GLN A 2 20.06 -20.45 -10.92
N GLU A 3 20.19 -19.89 -12.13
CA GLU A 3 19.76 -18.51 -12.43
C GLU A 3 18.23 -18.33 -12.43
N SER A 4 17.48 -19.36 -12.80
CA SER A 4 16.01 -19.33 -12.83
C SER A 4 15.42 -19.32 -11.40
N VAL A 5 16.01 -20.08 -10.48
CA VAL A 5 15.61 -20.11 -9.07
C VAL A 5 15.88 -18.77 -8.38
N ARG A 6 17.06 -18.18 -8.59
CA ARG A 6 17.41 -16.85 -8.03
C ARG A 6 16.52 -15.72 -8.55
N SER A 7 16.07 -15.81 -9.81
CA SER A 7 15.14 -14.85 -10.42
C SER A 7 13.74 -14.93 -9.79
N ALA A 8 13.24 -16.15 -9.57
CA ALA A 8 11.93 -16.38 -8.95
C ALA A 8 11.90 -15.92 -7.47
N ASP A 9 12.98 -16.20 -6.71
CA ASP A 9 13.09 -15.77 -5.31
C ASP A 9 13.10 -14.24 -5.19
N ARG A 10 13.84 -13.56 -6.07
CA ARG A 10 13.88 -12.10 -6.11
C ARG A 10 12.51 -11.50 -6.43
N HIS A 11 11.80 -12.06 -7.41
CA HIS A 11 10.45 -11.59 -7.75
C HIS A 11 9.47 -11.75 -6.57
N HIS A 12 9.60 -12.82 -5.80
CA HIS A 12 8.76 -13.07 -4.62
C HIS A 12 9.06 -12.08 -3.48
N VAL A 13 10.35 -11.76 -3.26
CA VAL A 13 10.77 -10.70 -2.33
C VAL A 13 10.21 -9.35 -2.74
N ASP A 14 10.43 -8.93 -3.99
CA ASP A 14 9.98 -7.63 -4.50
C ASP A 14 8.45 -7.48 -4.45
N SER A 15 7.73 -8.57 -4.74
CA SER A 15 6.27 -8.60 -4.62
C SER A 15 5.81 -8.49 -3.18
N SER A 16 6.44 -9.21 -2.24
CA SER A 16 6.12 -9.15 -0.81
C SER A 16 6.36 -7.74 -0.25
N LEU A 17 7.50 -7.13 -0.59
CA LEU A 17 7.81 -5.76 -0.22
C LEU A 17 6.81 -4.76 -0.81
N SER A 18 6.45 -4.91 -2.09
CA SER A 18 5.46 -4.04 -2.75
C SER A 18 4.10 -4.10 -2.04
N VAL A 19 3.59 -5.30 -1.76
CA VAL A 19 2.29 -5.46 -1.10
C VAL A 19 2.33 -4.94 0.34
N ALA A 20 3.41 -5.18 1.08
CA ALA A 20 3.60 -4.66 2.44
C ALA A 20 3.62 -3.13 2.49
N VAL A 21 4.40 -2.50 1.61
CA VAL A 21 4.48 -1.04 1.50
C VAL A 21 3.10 -0.44 1.15
N ALA A 22 2.42 -1.02 0.15
CA ALA A 22 1.09 -0.57 -0.23
C ALA A 22 0.06 -0.74 0.90
N THR A 23 0.10 -1.86 1.64
CA THR A 23 -0.80 -2.13 2.78
C THR A 23 -0.73 -1.02 3.82
N ARG A 24 0.47 -0.51 4.12
CA ARG A 24 0.65 0.57 5.11
C ARG A 24 -0.05 1.86 4.70
N VAL A 25 0.34 2.39 3.55
CA VAL A 25 0.03 3.77 3.15
C VAL A 25 -1.37 3.93 2.57
N THR A 26 -1.97 2.86 2.06
CA THR A 26 -3.31 2.91 1.45
C THR A 26 -4.46 2.83 2.46
N SER A 27 -4.16 2.50 3.72
CA SER A 27 -5.12 2.47 4.84
C SER A 27 -5.85 3.80 5.10
N VAL A 28 -5.32 4.91 4.56
CA VAL A 28 -5.93 6.25 4.60
C VAL A 28 -7.16 6.37 3.71
N ILE A 29 -7.21 5.61 2.60
CA ILE A 29 -8.27 5.66 1.58
C ILE A 29 -9.66 5.40 2.20
N PRO A 30 -9.91 4.25 2.89
CA PRO A 30 -11.22 3.98 3.45
C PRO A 30 -11.62 4.97 4.55
N VAL A 31 -10.67 5.53 5.30
CA VAL A 31 -10.97 6.57 6.31
C VAL A 31 -11.49 7.84 5.65
N PHE A 32 -10.80 8.29 4.61
CA PHE A 32 -11.14 9.52 3.90
C PHE A 32 -12.50 9.42 3.20
N PHE A 33 -12.74 8.35 2.43
CA PHE A 33 -14.03 8.17 1.75
C PHE A 33 -15.18 7.87 2.71
N GLY A 34 -14.92 7.16 3.82
CA GLY A 34 -15.91 6.97 4.88
C GLY A 34 -16.37 8.28 5.48
N ARG A 35 -15.50 9.29 5.56
CA ARG A 35 -15.86 10.65 6.00
C ARG A 35 -16.61 11.43 4.93
N LEU A 36 -16.13 11.40 3.68
CA LEU A 36 -16.75 12.14 2.56
C LEU A 36 -18.19 11.72 2.28
N ALA A 37 -18.53 10.46 2.52
CA ALA A 37 -19.82 9.91 2.12
C ALA A 37 -20.93 10.03 3.16
N GLY A 38 -20.62 10.42 4.41
CA GLY A 38 -21.61 10.51 5.50
C GLY A 38 -22.49 9.27 5.63
N VAL A 39 -22.00 8.19 6.26
CA VAL A 39 -22.75 6.96 6.62
C VAL A 39 -23.39 6.17 5.44
N ALA A 40 -23.58 6.75 4.25
CA ALA A 40 -24.19 6.11 3.09
C ALA A 40 -23.17 5.59 2.07
N TYR A 41 -22.23 4.75 2.52
CA TYR A 41 -21.32 3.97 1.66
C TYR A 41 -21.73 2.50 1.67
N SER A 42 -22.96 2.20 1.22
CA SER A 42 -23.49 0.83 1.26
C SER A 42 -23.13 -0.03 0.04
N ASP A 43 -22.65 0.55 -1.07
CA ASP A 43 -22.51 -0.21 -2.33
C ASP A 43 -21.23 0.09 -3.13
N THR A 44 -20.15 0.53 -2.48
CA THR A 44 -18.93 0.91 -3.21
C THR A 44 -17.83 -0.12 -3.06
N PHE A 45 -17.42 -0.61 -4.23
CA PHE A 45 -16.25 -1.43 -4.50
C PHE A 45 -15.07 -1.13 -3.57
N ASP A 46 -14.58 -2.14 -2.85
CA ASP A 46 -13.58 -1.98 -1.80
C ASP A 46 -12.17 -2.09 -2.37
N ILE A 47 -11.46 -0.95 -2.46
CA ILE A 47 -10.06 -0.86 -2.92
C ILE A 47 -9.14 -1.83 -2.14
N ASN A 48 -9.48 -2.16 -0.87
CA ASN A 48 -8.71 -3.12 -0.09
C ASN A 48 -8.76 -4.53 -0.68
N GLN A 49 -9.80 -4.90 -1.44
CA GLN A 49 -9.89 -6.21 -2.09
C GLN A 49 -8.76 -6.43 -3.11
N GLY A 50 -8.24 -5.38 -3.73
CA GLY A 50 -7.08 -5.48 -4.62
C GLY A 50 -5.80 -5.84 -3.87
N ILE A 51 -5.56 -5.21 -2.71
CA ILE A 51 -4.39 -5.51 -1.88
C ILE A 51 -4.51 -6.91 -1.26
N GLU A 52 -5.70 -7.27 -0.79
CA GLU A 52 -6.00 -8.60 -0.26
C GLU A 52 -5.89 -9.70 -1.32
N SER A 53 -6.21 -9.41 -2.58
CA SER A 53 -5.91 -10.31 -3.71
C SER A 53 -4.42 -10.62 -3.75
N LYS A 54 -3.56 -9.59 -3.69
CA LYS A 54 -2.10 -9.77 -3.74
C LYS A 54 -1.54 -10.51 -2.54
N TRP A 55 -2.05 -10.29 -1.34
CA TRP A 55 -1.68 -11.12 -0.18
C TRP A 55 -2.04 -12.59 -0.38
N ARG A 56 -3.22 -12.88 -0.94
CA ARG A 56 -3.64 -14.27 -1.21
C ARG A 56 -2.77 -14.92 -2.29
N GLU A 57 -2.44 -14.19 -3.35
CA GLU A 57 -1.52 -14.66 -4.40
C GLU A 57 -0.15 -15.04 -3.84
N LEU A 58 0.43 -14.19 -2.97
CA LEU A 58 1.67 -14.50 -2.25
C LEU A 58 1.54 -15.72 -1.32
N GLY A 59 0.34 -15.94 -0.79
CA GLY A 59 0.00 -17.14 -0.02
C GLY A 59 -0.22 -18.41 -0.85
N GLY A 60 -0.05 -18.34 -2.17
CA GLY A 60 -0.23 -19.47 -3.10
C GLY A 60 -1.64 -19.63 -3.67
N ALA A 61 -2.55 -18.69 -3.44
CA ALA A 61 -3.85 -18.67 -4.10
C ALA A 61 -3.68 -18.30 -5.60
N PRO A 62 -4.59 -18.78 -6.48
CA PRO A 62 -4.56 -18.39 -7.88
C PRO A 62 -4.81 -16.88 -8.06
N PRO A 63 -4.25 -16.25 -9.12
CA PRO A 63 -4.45 -14.84 -9.38
C PRO A 63 -5.93 -14.46 -9.53
N SER A 64 -6.33 -13.32 -8.97
CA SER A 64 -7.71 -12.81 -9.09
C SER A 64 -7.82 -11.71 -10.16
N GLY A 65 -7.36 -12.02 -11.39
CA GLY A 65 -7.23 -11.03 -12.47
C GLY A 65 -8.49 -10.21 -12.75
N ASP A 66 -9.68 -10.85 -12.79
CA ASP A 66 -10.95 -10.16 -13.03
C ASP A 66 -11.28 -9.15 -11.92
N LEU A 67 -11.04 -9.52 -10.66
CA LEU A 67 -11.25 -8.64 -9.51
C LEU A 67 -10.29 -7.44 -9.61
N GLU A 68 -9.02 -7.69 -9.87
CA GLU A 68 -8.00 -6.64 -9.97
C GLU A 68 -8.27 -5.66 -11.11
N GLN A 69 -8.70 -6.16 -12.27
CA GLN A 69 -9.13 -5.31 -13.38
C GLN A 69 -10.32 -4.42 -12.99
N GLN A 70 -11.31 -4.97 -12.28
CA GLN A 70 -12.42 -4.19 -11.76
C GLN A 70 -11.95 -3.13 -10.74
N VAL A 71 -10.96 -3.44 -9.88
CA VAL A 71 -10.36 -2.44 -8.98
C VAL A 71 -9.76 -1.31 -9.78
N VAL A 72 -8.83 -1.64 -10.68
CA VAL A 72 -8.04 -0.67 -11.45
C VAL A 72 -8.95 0.23 -12.28
N ALA A 73 -10.00 -0.32 -12.90
CA ALA A 73 -10.96 0.46 -13.68
C ALA A 73 -11.67 1.57 -12.87
N ASN A 74 -11.84 1.37 -11.56
CA ASN A 74 -12.50 2.34 -10.69
C ASN A 74 -11.56 3.37 -10.07
N LEU A 75 -10.26 3.06 -9.92
CA LEU A 75 -9.29 3.92 -9.22
C LEU A 75 -9.23 5.37 -9.76
N PRO A 76 -9.26 5.65 -11.08
CA PRO A 76 -9.25 7.02 -11.59
C PRO A 76 -10.43 7.86 -11.06
N ARG A 77 -11.63 7.27 -10.99
CA ARG A 77 -12.82 7.96 -10.47
C ARG A 77 -12.68 8.30 -8.99
N PHE A 78 -12.11 7.39 -8.19
CA PHE A 78 -11.82 7.68 -6.78
C PHE A 78 -10.78 8.78 -6.64
N ARG A 79 -9.73 8.75 -7.46
CA ARG A 79 -8.66 9.75 -7.45
C ARG A 79 -9.21 11.15 -7.74
N ASP A 80 -9.99 11.29 -8.79
CA ASP A 80 -10.60 12.58 -9.18
C ASP A 80 -11.59 13.07 -8.12
N ARG A 81 -12.37 12.17 -7.55
CA ARG A 81 -13.27 12.49 -6.42
C ARG A 81 -12.50 12.98 -5.20
N ALA A 82 -11.37 12.37 -4.86
CA ALA A 82 -10.55 12.81 -3.74
C ALA A 82 -10.03 14.23 -3.99
N LEU A 83 -9.40 14.47 -5.14
CA LEU A 83 -8.84 15.77 -5.51
C LEU A 83 -9.91 16.87 -5.62
N GLY A 84 -11.11 16.53 -6.12
CA GLY A 84 -12.24 17.46 -6.23
C GLY A 84 -13.00 17.72 -4.93
N SER A 85 -12.67 17.04 -3.82
CA SER A 85 -13.43 17.15 -2.58
C SER A 85 -13.18 18.43 -1.77
N GLY A 86 -12.03 19.09 -1.98
CA GLY A 86 -11.60 20.22 -1.15
C GLY A 86 -11.29 19.89 0.32
N VAL A 87 -11.32 18.61 0.71
CA VAL A 87 -11.08 18.16 2.08
C VAL A 87 -9.57 17.98 2.35
N ALA A 88 -9.14 18.33 3.56
CA ALA A 88 -7.76 18.11 3.99
C ALA A 88 -7.35 16.63 3.81
N GLY A 89 -6.15 16.39 3.28
CA GLY A 89 -5.68 15.03 2.98
C GLY A 89 -6.11 14.48 1.61
N ALA A 90 -6.87 15.23 0.80
CA ALA A 90 -7.23 14.84 -0.57
C ALA A 90 -6.02 14.42 -1.42
N ALA A 91 -4.94 15.22 -1.41
CA ALA A 91 -3.72 14.93 -2.17
C ALA A 91 -3.00 13.67 -1.67
N VAL A 92 -2.98 13.43 -0.35
CA VAL A 92 -2.43 12.22 0.27
C VAL A 92 -3.19 10.98 -0.20
N VAL A 93 -4.52 11.06 -0.22
CA VAL A 93 -5.38 9.95 -0.64
C VAL A 93 -5.25 9.68 -2.14
N ALA A 94 -5.14 10.73 -2.97
CA ALA A 94 -4.84 10.57 -4.39
C ALA A 94 -3.50 9.86 -4.61
N ALA A 95 -2.45 10.24 -3.87
CA ALA A 95 -1.16 9.56 -3.93
C ALA A 95 -1.25 8.09 -3.45
N ALA A 96 -2.07 7.81 -2.44
CA ALA A 96 -2.32 6.44 -1.99
C ALA A 96 -3.06 5.61 -3.05
N ILE A 97 -3.99 6.20 -3.79
CA ILE A 97 -4.65 5.55 -4.94
C ILE A 97 -3.65 5.26 -6.06
N ASP A 98 -2.71 6.17 -6.31
CA ASP A 98 -1.62 5.96 -7.28
C ASP A 98 -0.74 4.76 -6.87
N VAL A 99 -0.52 4.55 -5.55
CA VAL A 99 0.18 3.36 -5.02
C VAL A 99 -0.58 2.07 -5.32
N VAL A 100 -1.89 2.04 -5.11
CA VAL A 100 -2.71 0.85 -5.46
C VAL A 100 -2.69 0.61 -6.96
N THR A 101 -2.74 1.69 -7.75
CA THR A 101 -2.68 1.60 -9.22
C THR A 101 -1.37 0.97 -9.68
N ALA A 102 -0.24 1.41 -9.12
CA ALA A 102 1.07 0.82 -9.40
C ALA A 102 1.16 -0.64 -8.92
N LEU A 103 0.58 -0.96 -7.76
CA LEU A 103 0.57 -2.33 -7.22
C LEU A 103 -0.18 -3.30 -8.14
N LEU A 104 -1.33 -2.87 -8.68
CA LEU A 104 -2.21 -3.70 -9.50
C LEU A 104 -1.93 -3.57 -10.99
N ALA A 105 -1.00 -2.70 -11.40
CA ALA A 105 -0.60 -2.59 -12.79
C ALA A 105 -0.10 -3.95 -13.30
N PRO A 106 -0.46 -4.34 -14.54
CA PRO A 106 0.13 -5.49 -15.20
C PRO A 106 1.65 -5.40 -15.16
N LEU A 107 2.31 -6.53 -14.87
CA LEU A 107 3.77 -6.60 -14.97
C LEU A 107 4.14 -6.59 -16.47
N GLU A 108 4.52 -5.43 -16.97
CA GLU A 108 5.20 -5.33 -18.26
C GLU A 108 6.60 -5.96 -18.14
N GLU A 109 7.06 -6.65 -19.18
CA GLU A 109 8.42 -7.21 -19.21
C GLU A 109 9.46 -6.15 -18.85
N GLY A 110 10.25 -6.41 -17.81
CA GLY A 110 11.36 -5.56 -17.38
C GLY A 110 11.00 -4.36 -16.49
N ARG A 111 9.74 -4.21 -16.03
CA ARG A 111 9.37 -3.19 -15.04
C ARG A 111 9.20 -3.78 -13.64
N ASP A 112 10.09 -3.39 -12.73
CA ASP A 112 9.96 -3.69 -11.31
C ASP A 112 8.87 -2.81 -10.68
N ARG A 113 7.90 -3.46 -10.03
CA ARG A 113 6.79 -2.80 -9.32
C ARG A 113 7.24 -2.09 -8.05
N LEU A 114 8.23 -2.66 -7.36
CA LEU A 114 8.71 -2.20 -6.06
C LEU A 114 9.16 -0.73 -6.08
N PRO A 115 10.02 -0.26 -7.00
CA PRO A 115 10.40 1.15 -7.06
C PRO A 115 9.21 2.12 -7.19
N GLN A 116 8.19 1.75 -7.97
CA GLN A 116 7.02 2.61 -8.20
C GLN A 116 6.14 2.71 -6.95
N VAL A 117 5.89 1.56 -6.31
CA VAL A 117 5.12 1.47 -5.06
C VAL A 117 5.84 2.18 -3.92
N SER A 118 7.15 1.94 -3.75
CA SER A 118 7.98 2.63 -2.75
C SER A 118 8.00 4.14 -2.96
N ALA A 119 8.24 4.61 -4.20
CA ALA A 119 8.22 6.04 -4.50
C ALA A 119 6.83 6.66 -4.28
N GLY A 120 5.76 5.92 -4.55
CA GLY A 120 4.39 6.33 -4.24
C GLY A 120 4.16 6.46 -2.73
N ALA A 121 4.61 5.47 -1.94
CA ALA A 121 4.51 5.51 -0.47
C ALA A 121 5.25 6.71 0.13
N LEU A 122 6.44 7.05 -0.38
CA LEU A 122 7.17 8.24 0.06
C LEU A 122 6.42 9.53 -0.27
N ARG A 123 5.70 9.60 -1.41
CA ARG A 123 4.82 10.73 -1.73
C ARG A 123 3.64 10.84 -0.76
N VAL A 124 3.06 9.72 -0.34
CA VAL A 124 2.02 9.70 0.71
C VAL A 124 2.59 10.24 2.02
N ALA A 125 3.75 9.75 2.45
CA ALA A 125 4.42 10.17 3.68
C ALA A 125 4.77 11.67 3.67
N LEU A 126 5.35 12.17 2.58
CA LEU A 126 5.62 13.60 2.37
C LEU A 126 4.35 14.45 2.43
N GLY A 127 3.24 13.97 1.87
CA GLY A 127 1.97 14.67 1.96
C GLY A 127 1.43 14.69 3.39
N MET A 128 1.65 13.64 4.18
CA MET A 128 1.29 13.58 5.60
C MET A 128 2.09 14.57 6.45
N ASP A 129 3.37 14.80 6.14
CA ASP A 129 4.19 15.82 6.81
C ASP A 129 3.59 17.24 6.74
N GLY A 130 2.83 17.53 5.69
CA GLY A 130 2.17 18.83 5.51
C GLY A 130 0.84 18.99 6.27
N ILE A 131 0.27 17.91 6.82
CA ILE A 131 -1.12 17.92 7.32
C ILE A 131 -1.31 17.22 8.68
N SER A 132 -0.31 16.50 9.19
CA SER A 132 -0.44 15.74 10.43
C SER A 132 0.89 15.71 11.19
N PRO A 133 0.87 15.80 12.54
CA PRO A 133 2.10 15.61 13.32
C PRO A 133 2.70 14.22 13.06
N PRO A 134 4.03 14.08 13.10
CA PRO A 134 4.67 12.79 12.85
C PRO A 134 4.38 11.78 13.95
N PRO A 135 4.52 10.47 13.66
CA PRO A 135 4.42 9.42 14.66
C PRO A 135 5.44 9.58 15.81
N THR A 136 5.11 9.05 16.99
CA THR A 136 6.01 9.09 18.15
C THR A 136 7.34 8.43 17.82
N GLY A 137 8.45 9.12 18.13
CA GLY A 137 9.80 8.63 17.86
C GLY A 137 10.29 8.86 16.42
N ALA A 138 9.49 9.49 15.55
CA ALA A 138 9.90 9.90 14.22
C ALA A 138 10.01 11.43 14.12
N THR A 139 10.98 11.91 13.33
CA THR A 139 11.16 13.34 13.06
C THR A 139 10.18 13.87 12.00
N SER A 140 9.67 12.99 11.15
CA SER A 140 8.72 13.27 10.07
C SER A 140 8.02 11.96 9.64
N TRP A 141 6.89 12.05 8.95
CA TRP A 141 6.26 10.93 8.26
C TRP A 141 7.18 10.32 7.21
N LEU A 142 7.92 11.14 6.46
CA LEU A 142 8.92 10.61 5.54
C LEU A 142 9.97 9.75 6.25
N ALA A 143 10.50 10.21 7.39
CA ALA A 143 11.48 9.45 8.16
C ALA A 143 10.88 8.15 8.71
N PHE A 144 9.63 8.19 9.16
CA PHE A 144 8.88 7.02 9.59
C PHE A 144 8.75 5.98 8.45
N GLU A 145 8.35 6.42 7.25
CA GLU A 145 8.19 5.52 6.10
C GLU A 145 9.51 4.93 5.61
N LEU A 146 10.57 5.75 5.52
CA LEU A 146 11.91 5.27 5.14
C LEU A 146 12.42 4.21 6.10
N ARG A 147 12.26 4.43 7.41
CA ARG A 147 12.61 3.44 8.44
C ARG A 147 11.79 2.17 8.28
N GLY A 148 10.48 2.29 8.10
CA GLY A 148 9.61 1.13 7.90
C GLY A 148 9.95 0.34 6.63
N GLN A 149 10.35 1.00 5.54
CA GLN A 149 10.82 0.31 4.32
C GLN A 149 12.15 -0.40 4.56
N ALA A 150 13.09 0.22 5.28
CA ALA A 150 14.36 -0.42 5.66
C ALA A 150 14.12 -1.65 6.54
N GLU A 151 13.26 -1.56 7.56
CA GLU A 151 12.90 -2.69 8.44
C GLU A 151 12.28 -3.85 7.66
N LEU A 152 11.44 -3.57 6.66
CA LEU A 152 10.89 -4.61 5.77
C LEU A 152 11.97 -5.26 4.90
N VAL A 153 12.91 -4.48 4.37
CA VAL A 153 14.04 -5.01 3.61
C VAL A 153 14.95 -5.85 4.49
N ASP A 154 15.21 -5.46 5.73
CA ASP A 154 16.01 -6.25 6.68
C ASP A 154 15.28 -7.53 7.09
N LEU A 155 13.96 -7.50 7.16
CA LEU A 155 13.14 -8.68 7.48
C LEU A 155 13.15 -9.71 6.35
N VAL A 156 13.09 -9.26 5.09
CA VAL A 156 12.90 -10.12 3.91
C VAL A 156 14.20 -10.39 3.13
N GLY A 157 15.13 -9.43 3.08
CA GLY A 157 16.31 -9.40 2.22
C GLY A 157 17.51 -10.30 2.60
N PRO A 158 17.80 -10.60 3.88
CA PRO A 158 18.97 -11.41 4.24
C PRO A 158 18.75 -12.93 4.13
N ARG A 159 17.52 -13.40 3.93
CA ARG A 159 17.21 -14.83 3.93
C ARG A 159 17.42 -15.37 2.52
N GLY A 160 18.58 -15.99 2.29
CA GLY A 160 18.94 -16.64 1.02
C GLY A 160 18.05 -17.85 0.65
N GLU A 161 17.11 -18.17 1.52
CA GLU A 161 15.99 -19.08 1.29
C GLU A 161 14.77 -18.17 1.06
N GLY A 162 14.12 -18.26 -0.11
CA GLY A 162 13.03 -17.36 -0.51
C GLY A 162 11.90 -17.17 0.53
N VAL A 163 10.92 -16.33 0.21
CA VAL A 163 9.88 -15.93 1.18
C VAL A 163 9.02 -17.13 1.63
N SER A 164 9.22 -17.59 2.87
CA SER A 164 8.39 -18.61 3.51
C SER A 164 7.01 -18.06 3.91
N GLN A 165 6.03 -18.95 4.12
CA GLN A 165 4.69 -18.54 4.56
C GLN A 165 4.68 -17.88 5.94
N ASP A 166 5.50 -18.37 6.88
CA ASP A 166 5.63 -17.76 8.20
C ASP A 166 6.21 -16.34 8.10
N LEU A 167 7.22 -16.15 7.24
CA LEU A 167 7.77 -14.82 6.97
C LEU A 167 6.74 -13.91 6.28
N LEU A 168 5.98 -14.43 5.33
CA LEU A 168 4.92 -13.65 4.67
C LEU A 168 3.86 -13.18 5.67
N PHE A 169 3.48 -14.04 6.63
CA PHE A 169 2.57 -13.70 7.71
C PHE A 169 3.16 -12.63 8.64
N GLU A 170 4.43 -12.75 9.01
CA GLU A 170 5.17 -11.74 9.79
C GLU A 170 5.16 -10.38 9.09
N VAL A 171 5.54 -10.34 7.80
CA VAL A 171 5.56 -9.12 6.97
C VAL A 171 4.17 -8.49 6.85
N ARG A 172 3.13 -9.32 6.69
CA ARG A 172 1.74 -8.86 6.66
C ARG A 172 1.31 -8.23 7.99
N ASN A 173 1.66 -8.84 9.11
CA ASN A 173 1.32 -8.31 10.43
C ASN A 173 2.01 -6.98 10.70
N GLU A 174 3.30 -6.86 10.38
CA GLU A 174 4.04 -5.62 10.62
C GLU A 174 3.55 -4.47 9.73
N SER A 175 3.31 -4.75 8.45
CA SER A 175 2.68 -3.76 7.56
C SER A 175 1.27 -3.40 8.02
N GLY A 176 0.48 -4.35 8.52
CA GLY A 176 -0.81 -4.09 9.14
C GLY A 176 -0.74 -3.20 10.38
N ALA A 177 0.20 -3.46 11.29
CA ALA A 177 0.42 -2.66 12.49
C ALA A 177 0.80 -1.21 12.15
N GLN A 178 1.72 -1.01 11.22
CA GLN A 178 2.13 0.33 10.77
C GLN A 178 1.02 1.06 10.01
N SER A 179 0.15 0.33 9.29
CA SER A 179 -1.03 0.91 8.63
C SER A 179 -1.96 1.62 9.61
N MET A 180 -2.06 1.13 10.86
CA MET A 180 -2.90 1.75 11.88
C MET A 180 -2.42 3.15 12.26
N THR A 181 -1.13 3.44 12.13
CA THR A 181 -0.56 4.77 12.35
C THR A 181 -1.08 5.76 11.33
N TYR A 182 -0.98 5.44 10.03
CA TYR A 182 -1.55 6.24 8.93
C TYR A 182 -3.07 6.40 9.08
N ARG A 183 -3.78 5.30 9.36
CA ARG A 183 -5.23 5.30 9.56
C ARG A 183 -5.66 6.24 10.69
N ASN A 184 -4.96 6.19 11.83
CA ASN A 184 -5.30 7.02 12.99
C ASN A 184 -4.98 8.50 12.77
N ALA A 185 -3.88 8.80 12.08
CA ALA A 185 -3.54 10.17 11.70
C ALA A 185 -4.58 10.77 10.74
N MET A 186 -5.00 10.02 9.71
CA MET A 186 -6.07 10.44 8.80
C MET A 186 -7.41 10.63 9.55
N LYS A 187 -7.74 9.74 10.50
CA LYS A 187 -8.93 9.92 11.34
C LYS A 187 -8.86 11.20 12.15
N ALA A 188 -7.72 11.50 12.76
CA ALA A 188 -7.53 12.69 13.60
C ALA A 188 -7.68 13.99 12.78
N LEU A 189 -7.15 14.01 11.56
CA LEU A 189 -7.28 15.14 10.62
C LEU A 189 -8.74 15.45 10.26
N LEU A 190 -9.57 14.42 10.17
CA LEU A 190 -10.95 14.52 9.70
C LEU A 190 -11.99 14.62 10.83
N ARG A 191 -11.53 14.76 12.08
CA ARG A 191 -12.41 15.05 13.23
C ARG A 191 -13.02 16.45 13.07
N PRO A 192 -14.32 16.61 13.40
CA PRO A 192 -14.98 17.92 13.37
C PRO A 192 -14.38 18.91 14.37
#